data_AF-A0A6P1MJ29-F1
#
_entry.id   AF-A0A6P1MJ29-F1
#
_cell.length_a   1.000
_cell.length_b   1.000
_cell.length_c   1.000
_cell.angle_alpha   90.00
_cell.angle_beta   90.00
_cell.angle_gamma   90.00
#
_symmetry.space_group_name_H-M   'P 1'
#
loop_
_entity.id
_entity.type
_entity.pdbx_description
1 polymer ?
#
loop_
_entity_poly.entity_id
_entity_poly.type
_entity_poly.pdbx_seq_one_letter_code
_entity_poly.pdbx_strand_id
1 'polypeptide(L)'
;MGVNVYCGKKIKMKKKWILLIIIIICLFFIFFIVNNETIKKGINKENLNPHSNEEKYMPSLKLLYEGKMNGIEFGIGTKYDKIITQWGKPEEYNDSFMGGILLKYGDTYFLVSDNQVTGIYYTGNNKIYGVQIGMELEQVEEILGSPNDLYTSQYSELYINEPLILKYKADKYIVNFEINTENKKVNSIAIFQDLEK
;
A
#
# COMPACT_ATOMS: atom_id res chain seq x y z
N MET A 1 6.45 -40.33 45.87
CA MET A 1 6.29 -39.12 46.72
C MET A 1 7.60 -38.34 46.66
N GLY A 2 7.54 -37.04 46.38
CA GLY A 2 8.70 -36.13 46.41
C GLY A 2 8.36 -34.78 45.80
N VAL A 3 7.70 -33.91 46.58
CA VAL A 3 7.41 -32.52 46.18
C VAL A 3 8.60 -31.65 46.57
N ASN A 4 9.35 -31.14 45.58
CA ASN A 4 10.42 -30.18 45.81
C ASN A 4 9.83 -28.80 46.10
N VAL A 5 9.90 -28.38 47.37
CA VAL A 5 9.51 -27.05 47.81
C VAL A 5 10.66 -26.09 47.54
N TYR A 6 10.55 -25.27 46.50
CA TYR A 6 11.50 -24.18 46.25
C TYR A 6 11.29 -23.05 47.28
N CYS A 7 12.23 -22.94 48.21
CA CYS A 7 12.27 -21.85 49.19
C CYS A 7 12.72 -20.55 48.49
N GLY A 8 11.77 -19.65 48.24
CA GLY A 8 12.01 -18.34 47.63
C GLY A 8 12.86 -17.44 48.53
N LYS A 9 14.12 -17.22 48.15
CA LYS A 9 15.04 -16.30 48.84
C LYS A 9 14.58 -14.86 48.60
N LYS A 10 14.01 -14.21 49.62
CA LYS A 10 13.63 -12.78 49.57
C LYS A 10 14.87 -11.91 49.33
N ILE A 11 15.02 -11.39 48.12
CA ILE A 11 16.05 -10.41 47.77
C ILE A 11 15.66 -9.08 48.42
N LYS A 12 16.31 -8.72 49.54
CA LYS A 12 16.22 -7.39 50.13
C LYS A 12 17.07 -6.43 49.28
N MET A 13 16.48 -5.84 48.25
CA MET A 13 17.12 -4.74 47.54
C MET A 13 17.30 -3.55 48.49
N LYS A 14 18.53 -3.06 48.62
CA LYS A 14 18.85 -1.89 49.45
C LYS A 14 18.16 -0.67 48.85
N LYS A 15 17.51 0.16 49.66
CA LYS A 15 16.77 1.37 49.25
C LYS A 15 17.54 2.27 48.24
N LYS A 16 18.87 2.30 48.31
CA LYS A 16 19.74 3.03 47.37
C LYS A 16 19.63 2.54 45.91
N TRP A 17 19.38 1.24 45.67
CA TRP A 17 19.24 0.67 44.33
C TRP A 17 17.88 0.99 43.69
N ILE A 18 16.83 1.07 44.51
CA ILE A 18 15.49 1.46 44.03
C ILE A 18 15.52 2.88 43.49
N LEU A 19 16.21 3.81 44.19
CA LEU A 19 16.35 5.19 43.74
C LEU A 19 17.10 5.29 42.40
N LEU A 20 18.15 4.48 42.21
CA LEU A 20 18.93 4.48 40.98
C LEU A 20 18.10 3.99 39.77
N ILE A 21 17.29 2.95 39.97
CA ILE A 21 16.42 2.40 38.91
C ILE A 21 15.36 3.44 38.50
N ILE A 22 14.77 4.15 39.45
CA ILE A 22 13.78 5.21 39.15
C ILE A 22 14.42 6.33 38.32
N ILE A 23 15.64 6.76 38.65
CA ILE A 23 16.35 7.80 37.89
C ILE A 23 16.62 7.34 36.46
N ILE A 24 17.06 6.10 36.26
CA ILE A 24 17.32 5.53 34.92
C ILE A 24 16.03 5.49 34.09
N ILE A 25 14.91 5.06 34.68
CA ILE A 25 13.61 5.03 34.00
C ILE A 25 13.17 6.44 33.60
N CYS A 26 13.30 7.43 34.49
CA CYS A 26 12.96 8.82 34.20
C CYS A 26 13.80 9.39 33.05
N LEU A 27 15.12 9.13 33.03
CA LEU A 27 15.99 9.56 31.93
C LEU A 27 15.60 8.90 30.61
N PHE A 28 15.20 7.63 30.63
CA PHE A 28 14.72 6.92 29.44
C PHE A 28 13.41 7.51 28.90
N PHE A 29 12.46 7.88 29.77
CA PHE A 29 11.22 8.55 29.37
C PHE A 29 11.47 9.93 28.76
N ILE A 30 12.38 10.73 29.33
CA ILE A 30 12.74 12.05 28.78
C ILE A 30 13.36 11.89 27.38
N PHE A 31 14.28 10.92 27.21
CA PHE A 31 14.88 10.64 25.90
C PHE A 31 13.83 10.21 24.86
N PHE A 32 12.86 9.37 25.26
CA PHE A 32 11.78 8.93 24.38
C PHE A 32 10.85 10.08 23.95
N ILE A 33 10.54 11.01 24.86
CA ILE A 33 9.72 12.21 24.55
C ILE A 33 10.45 13.12 23.54
N VAL A 34 11.75 13.37 23.74
CA VAL A 34 12.54 14.24 22.84
C VAL A 34 12.65 13.64 21.43
N ASN A 35 12.86 12.32 21.31
CA ASN A 35 12.91 11.65 20.01
C ASN A 35 11.55 11.64 19.28
N ASN A 36 10.44 11.53 20.01
CA ASN A 36 9.11 11.52 19.38
C ASN A 36 8.72 12.91 18.83
N GLU A 37 9.19 14.00 19.46
CA GLU A 37 9.00 15.35 18.91
C GLU A 37 9.81 15.59 17.62
N THR A 38 10.99 14.98 17.48
CA THR A 38 11.80 15.13 16.27
C THR A 38 11.17 14.41 15.08
N ILE A 39 10.50 13.27 15.30
CA ILE A 39 9.76 12.55 14.24
C ILE A 39 8.51 13.32 13.82
N LYS A 40 7.79 13.95 14.76
CA LYS A 40 6.60 14.76 14.41
C LYS A 40 6.93 16.09 13.71
N LYS A 41 8.13 16.63 13.91
CA LYS A 41 8.58 17.87 13.25
C LYS A 41 9.27 17.64 11.89
N GLY A 42 9.45 16.38 11.47
CA GLY A 42 10.03 16.01 10.17
C GLY A 42 9.02 15.93 9.01
N ILE A 43 7.71 15.89 9.27
CA ILE A 43 6.68 16.07 8.25
C ILE A 43 6.35 17.57 8.20
N ASN A 44 7.35 18.35 7.80
CA ASN A 44 7.10 19.71 7.36
C ASN A 44 6.34 19.57 6.04
N LYS A 45 5.04 19.85 6.06
CA LYS A 45 4.26 20.17 4.85
C LYS A 45 4.85 21.47 4.30
N GLU A 46 6.04 21.39 3.71
CA GLU A 46 6.54 22.46 2.86
C GLU A 46 5.52 22.61 1.74
N ASN A 47 4.86 23.77 1.77
CA ASN A 47 4.18 24.43 0.65
C ASN A 47 4.36 23.70 -0.69
N LEU A 48 3.51 22.69 -0.93
CA LEU A 48 3.10 22.35 -2.28
C LEU A 48 2.28 23.56 -2.74
N ASN A 49 3.01 24.49 -3.33
CA ASN A 49 2.50 25.52 -4.20
C ASN A 49 1.38 24.87 -5.03
N PRO A 50 0.15 25.41 -5.08
CA PRO A 50 -0.89 24.90 -5.97
C PRO A 50 -0.45 25.27 -7.39
N HIS A 51 0.54 24.54 -7.89
CA HIS A 51 0.87 24.49 -9.29
C HIS A 51 -0.42 23.99 -9.92
N SER A 52 -1.03 24.86 -10.71
CA SER A 52 -2.24 24.57 -11.47
C SER A 52 -2.16 23.13 -11.99
N ASN A 53 -3.00 22.25 -11.42
CA ASN A 53 -3.14 20.83 -11.77
C ASN A 53 -3.72 20.70 -13.20
N GLU A 54 -3.06 21.30 -14.19
CA GLU A 54 -3.27 20.91 -15.56
C GLU A 54 -2.69 19.51 -15.69
N GLU A 55 -3.60 18.55 -15.71
CA GLU A 55 -3.30 17.14 -15.86
C GLU A 55 -2.54 16.94 -17.17
N LYS A 56 -1.21 16.80 -17.06
CA LYS A 56 -0.32 16.64 -18.20
C LYS A 56 -0.61 15.30 -18.85
N TYR A 57 -1.00 15.29 -20.12
CA TYR A 57 -1.20 14.04 -20.87
C TYR A 57 0.09 13.22 -20.92
N MET A 58 0.01 11.96 -20.46
CA MET A 58 1.13 11.01 -20.44
C MET A 58 0.87 9.89 -21.45
N PRO A 59 1.53 9.88 -22.63
CA PRO A 59 1.26 8.90 -23.68
C PRO A 59 1.44 7.43 -23.24
N SER A 60 2.36 7.17 -22.31
CA SER A 60 2.59 5.85 -21.69
C SER A 60 1.38 5.31 -20.92
N LEU A 61 0.52 6.21 -20.42
CA LEU A 61 -0.70 5.90 -19.67
C LEU A 61 -1.96 5.96 -20.54
N LYS A 62 -1.86 5.91 -21.87
CA LYS A 62 -3.02 5.99 -22.78
C LYS A 62 -4.17 5.05 -22.39
N LEU A 63 -3.87 3.79 -22.04
CA LEU A 63 -4.91 2.84 -21.64
C LEU A 63 -5.54 3.14 -20.27
N LEU A 64 -4.81 3.83 -19.39
CA LEU A 64 -5.35 4.26 -18.09
C LEU A 64 -6.48 5.27 -18.26
N TYR A 65 -6.39 6.18 -19.24
CA TYR A 65 -7.50 7.09 -19.60
C TYR A 65 -8.79 6.34 -19.97
N GLU A 66 -8.69 5.06 -20.36
CA GLU A 66 -9.83 4.18 -20.66
C GLU A 66 -10.17 3.22 -19.51
N GLY A 67 -9.47 3.32 -18.37
CA GLY A 67 -9.62 2.42 -17.23
C GLY A 67 -9.14 0.99 -17.50
N LYS A 68 -8.11 0.80 -18.34
CA LYS A 68 -7.61 -0.52 -18.76
C LYS A 68 -6.10 -0.67 -18.54
N MET A 69 -5.65 -1.89 -18.31
CA MET A 69 -4.23 -2.28 -18.26
C MET A 69 -3.81 -2.99 -19.57
N ASN A 70 -2.52 -2.92 -19.92
CA ASN A 70 -1.98 -3.73 -21.02
C ASN A 70 -2.12 -5.23 -20.72
N GLY A 71 -2.59 -6.00 -21.70
CA GLY A 71 -2.69 -7.47 -21.56
C GLY A 71 -3.87 -7.96 -20.70
N ILE A 72 -4.72 -7.07 -20.19
CA ILE A 72 -5.98 -7.41 -19.51
C ILE A 72 -7.12 -6.82 -20.34
N GLU A 73 -8.01 -7.67 -20.84
CA GLU A 73 -9.08 -7.24 -21.76
C GLU A 73 -10.23 -6.50 -21.07
N PHE A 74 -10.35 -6.67 -19.75
CA PHE A 74 -11.34 -6.00 -18.91
C PHE A 74 -10.78 -4.71 -18.33
N GLY A 75 -11.65 -3.71 -18.24
CA GLY A 75 -11.35 -2.44 -17.58
C GLY A 75 -12.34 -2.12 -16.46
N ILE A 76 -12.11 -1.00 -15.80
CA ILE A 76 -13.04 -0.40 -14.84
C ILE A 76 -14.41 -0.20 -15.50
N GLY A 77 -15.49 -0.57 -14.81
CA GLY A 77 -16.87 -0.56 -15.31
C GLY A 77 -17.29 -1.82 -16.07
N THR A 78 -16.39 -2.79 -16.27
CA THR A 78 -16.76 -4.09 -16.87
C THR A 78 -17.74 -4.82 -15.96
N LYS A 79 -18.84 -5.36 -16.51
CA LYS A 79 -19.82 -6.14 -15.73
C LYS A 79 -19.24 -7.48 -15.27
N TYR A 80 -19.55 -7.86 -14.03
CA TYR A 80 -19.19 -9.17 -13.46
C TYR A 80 -19.52 -10.34 -14.39
N ASP A 81 -20.77 -10.40 -14.89
CA ASP A 81 -21.24 -11.50 -15.75
C ASP A 81 -20.42 -11.64 -17.03
N LYS A 82 -19.87 -10.54 -17.55
CA LYS A 82 -19.02 -10.57 -18.75
C LYS A 82 -17.71 -11.30 -18.46
N ILE A 83 -17.10 -11.05 -17.29
CA ILE A 83 -15.88 -11.73 -16.87
C ILE A 83 -16.15 -13.23 -16.72
N ILE A 84 -17.21 -13.59 -15.99
CA ILE A 84 -17.56 -15.00 -15.77
C ILE A 84 -17.86 -15.72 -17.10
N THR A 85 -18.52 -15.05 -18.03
CA THR A 85 -18.85 -15.62 -19.34
C THR A 85 -17.60 -15.87 -20.19
N GLN A 86 -16.62 -14.98 -20.13
CA GLN A 86 -15.43 -15.05 -20.99
C GLN A 86 -14.28 -15.86 -20.37
N TRP A 87 -14.05 -15.72 -19.06
CA TRP A 87 -12.94 -16.38 -18.35
C TRP A 87 -13.39 -17.58 -17.50
N GLY A 88 -14.69 -17.81 -17.35
CA GLY A 88 -15.22 -18.88 -16.51
C GLY A 88 -15.25 -18.51 -15.03
N LYS A 89 -15.21 -19.53 -14.16
CA LYS A 89 -15.20 -19.32 -12.70
C LYS A 89 -13.80 -18.86 -12.25
N PRO A 90 -13.71 -17.93 -11.27
CA PRO A 90 -12.42 -17.54 -10.71
C PRO A 90 -11.79 -18.69 -9.91
N GLU A 91 -10.47 -18.61 -9.75
CA GLU A 91 -9.69 -19.51 -8.88
C GLU A 91 -10.02 -19.27 -7.41
N GLU A 92 -10.17 -18.00 -7.03
CA GLU A 92 -10.59 -17.58 -5.69
C GLU A 92 -11.70 -16.54 -5.81
N TYR A 93 -12.68 -16.65 -4.92
CA TYR A 93 -13.85 -15.79 -4.83
C TYR A 93 -14.06 -15.39 -3.36
N ASN A 94 -14.10 -14.08 -3.09
CA ASN A 94 -14.38 -13.54 -1.76
C ASN A 94 -15.42 -12.43 -1.88
N ASP A 95 -16.63 -12.64 -1.34
CA ASP A 95 -17.76 -11.70 -1.43
C ASP A 95 -17.80 -10.64 -0.34
N SER A 96 -16.78 -10.58 0.52
CA SER A 96 -16.73 -9.70 1.68
C SER A 96 -15.46 -8.85 1.71
N PHE A 97 -14.75 -8.71 0.59
CA PHE A 97 -13.49 -7.98 0.52
C PHE A 97 -13.73 -6.49 0.29
N MET A 98 -13.35 -5.65 1.26
CA MET A 98 -13.56 -4.20 1.20
C MET A 98 -15.02 -3.77 0.88
N GLY A 99 -16.00 -4.57 1.30
CA GLY A 99 -17.42 -4.31 0.99
C GLY A 99 -17.85 -4.64 -0.45
N GLY A 100 -17.02 -5.36 -1.20
CA GLY A 100 -17.34 -5.86 -2.53
C GLY A 100 -16.90 -7.31 -2.73
N ILE A 101 -16.85 -7.73 -4.00
CA ILE A 101 -16.44 -9.07 -4.41
C ILE A 101 -15.03 -8.99 -4.99
N LEU A 102 -14.11 -9.81 -4.50
CA LEU A 102 -12.80 -10.03 -5.09
C LEU A 102 -12.78 -11.33 -5.88
N LEU A 103 -12.36 -11.25 -7.14
CA LEU A 103 -12.19 -12.40 -8.04
C LEU A 103 -10.72 -12.54 -8.40
N LYS A 104 -10.16 -13.75 -8.33
CA LYS A 104 -8.79 -14.04 -8.75
C LYS A 104 -8.74 -14.93 -9.98
N TYR A 105 -7.88 -14.56 -10.93
CA TYR A 105 -7.53 -15.34 -12.11
C TYR A 105 -6.02 -15.25 -12.34
N GLY A 106 -5.28 -16.28 -11.95
CA GLY A 106 -3.82 -16.26 -11.91
C GLY A 106 -3.29 -15.04 -11.14
N ASP A 107 -2.54 -14.20 -11.85
CA ASP A 107 -1.91 -12.99 -11.31
C ASP A 107 -2.80 -11.73 -11.42
N THR A 108 -4.07 -11.87 -11.79
CA THR A 108 -5.01 -10.75 -11.94
C THR A 108 -6.15 -10.87 -10.95
N TYR A 109 -6.46 -9.76 -10.28
CA TYR A 109 -7.57 -9.67 -9.35
C TYR A 109 -8.54 -8.57 -9.79
N PHE A 110 -9.83 -8.85 -9.74
CA PHE A 110 -10.89 -7.87 -9.99
C PHE A 110 -11.63 -7.59 -8.69
N LEU A 111 -11.67 -6.32 -8.29
CA LEU A 111 -12.61 -5.83 -7.29
C LEU A 111 -13.89 -5.42 -8.00
N VAL A 112 -15.01 -6.00 -7.57
CA VAL A 112 -16.33 -5.78 -8.15
C VAL A 112 -17.25 -5.22 -7.08
N SER A 113 -17.92 -4.12 -7.38
CA SER A 113 -18.99 -3.55 -6.57
C SER A 113 -20.14 -3.13 -7.49
N ASP A 114 -21.38 -3.22 -7.02
CA ASP A 114 -22.59 -2.93 -7.82
C ASP A 114 -22.60 -3.64 -9.19
N ASN A 115 -22.17 -4.90 -9.21
CA ASN A 115 -22.08 -5.76 -10.40
C ASN A 115 -21.09 -5.29 -11.50
N GLN A 116 -20.14 -4.42 -11.16
CA GLN A 116 -19.13 -3.90 -12.09
C GLN A 116 -17.74 -3.81 -11.46
N VAL A 117 -16.70 -3.92 -12.28
CA VAL A 117 -15.30 -3.78 -11.85
C VAL A 117 -15.05 -2.35 -11.40
N THR A 118 -14.58 -2.19 -10.16
CA THR A 118 -14.18 -0.91 -9.57
C THR A 118 -12.67 -0.82 -9.32
N GLY A 119 -11.98 -1.96 -9.31
CA GLY A 119 -10.52 -2.02 -9.22
C GLY A 119 -9.95 -3.24 -9.94
N ILE A 120 -8.74 -3.11 -10.45
CA ILE A 120 -7.97 -4.20 -11.05
C ILE A 120 -6.59 -4.21 -10.40
N TYR A 121 -6.15 -5.37 -9.93
CA TYR A 121 -4.81 -5.57 -9.39
C TYR A 121 -4.07 -6.61 -10.20
N TYR A 122 -2.77 -6.37 -10.39
CA TYR A 122 -1.89 -7.23 -11.16
C TYR A 122 -0.58 -7.47 -10.42
N THR A 123 -0.20 -8.74 -10.32
CA THR A 123 1.05 -9.21 -9.67
C THR A 123 1.91 -10.06 -10.59
N GLY A 124 1.60 -10.11 -11.89
CA GLY A 124 2.26 -11.01 -12.83
C GLY A 124 3.50 -10.40 -13.48
N ASN A 125 4.12 -11.15 -14.39
CA ASN A 125 5.42 -10.77 -14.97
C ASN A 125 5.34 -9.93 -16.25
N ASN A 126 4.16 -9.62 -16.77
CA ASN A 126 4.01 -8.81 -17.97
C ASN A 126 4.25 -7.33 -17.67
N LYS A 127 4.61 -6.56 -18.70
CA LYS A 127 4.73 -5.10 -18.61
C LYS A 127 3.36 -4.43 -18.68
N ILE A 128 3.02 -3.64 -17.67
CA ILE A 128 1.84 -2.78 -17.62
C ILE A 128 2.31 -1.34 -17.71
N TYR A 129 1.85 -0.59 -18.73
CA TYR A 129 2.35 0.76 -19.04
C TYR A 129 3.87 0.84 -19.23
N GLY A 130 4.52 -0.27 -19.62
CA GLY A 130 5.96 -0.38 -19.74
C GLY A 130 6.70 -0.80 -18.46
N VAL A 131 6.01 -0.83 -17.31
CA VAL A 131 6.54 -1.18 -15.99
C VAL A 131 6.28 -2.65 -15.69
N GLN A 132 7.24 -3.33 -15.07
CA GLN A 132 7.15 -4.73 -14.66
C GLN A 132 7.30 -4.87 -13.15
N ILE A 133 6.65 -5.88 -12.57
CA ILE A 133 6.91 -6.31 -11.19
C ILE A 133 8.41 -6.61 -11.01
N GLY A 134 8.97 -6.13 -9.90
CA GLY A 134 10.40 -6.23 -9.59
C GLY A 134 11.26 -5.08 -10.12
N MET A 135 10.72 -4.13 -10.90
CA MET A 135 11.44 -2.90 -11.27
C MET A 135 11.65 -2.01 -10.05
N GLU A 136 12.78 -1.30 -10.02
CA GLU A 136 13.07 -0.29 -9.00
C GLU A 136 12.22 0.96 -9.23
N LEU A 137 11.93 1.68 -8.16
CA LEU A 137 11.19 2.96 -8.20
C LEU A 137 11.76 3.92 -9.25
N GLU A 138 13.08 4.11 -9.29
CA GLU A 138 13.70 5.08 -10.22
C GLU A 138 13.47 4.70 -11.69
N GLN A 139 13.38 3.40 -11.99
CA GLN A 139 13.09 2.92 -13.35
C GLN A 139 11.64 3.20 -13.76
N VAL A 140 10.71 3.15 -12.80
CA VAL A 140 9.31 3.53 -13.04
C VAL A 140 9.23 5.00 -13.41
N GLU A 141 9.94 5.87 -12.67
CA GLU A 141 9.98 7.30 -12.93
C GLU A 141 10.70 7.64 -14.25
N GLU A 142 11.68 6.86 -14.68
CA GLU A 142 12.30 7.01 -16.00
C GLU A 142 11.31 6.73 -17.14
N ILE A 143 10.46 5.72 -16.98
CA ILE A 143 9.48 5.29 -18.00
C ILE A 143 8.27 6.21 -18.03
N LEU A 144 7.74 6.56 -16.86
CA LEU A 144 6.48 7.29 -16.74
C LEU A 144 6.70 8.79 -16.49
N GLY A 145 7.84 9.20 -15.95
CA GLY A 145 8.05 10.54 -15.40
C GLY A 145 7.67 10.60 -13.92
N SER A 146 7.62 11.81 -13.35
CA SER A 146 7.29 11.99 -11.93
C SER A 146 5.83 11.62 -11.63
N PRO A 147 5.55 10.94 -10.48
CA PRO A 147 4.19 10.62 -10.08
C PRO A 147 3.41 11.87 -9.66
N ASN A 148 2.08 11.77 -9.69
CA ASN A 148 1.20 12.82 -9.17
C ASN A 148 1.25 12.88 -7.64
N ASP A 149 1.28 11.71 -6.98
CA ASP A 149 1.46 11.59 -5.53
C ASP A 149 2.43 10.45 -5.20
N LEU A 150 3.16 10.61 -4.09
CA LEU A 150 4.03 9.59 -3.51
C LEU A 150 3.79 9.55 -1.98
N TYR A 151 3.32 8.43 -1.46
CA TYR A 151 3.01 8.31 -0.03
C TYR A 151 3.10 6.88 0.48
N THR A 152 3.35 6.71 1.78
CA THR A 152 3.25 5.40 2.44
C THR A 152 1.79 5.12 2.76
N SER A 153 1.26 3.99 2.29
CA SER A 153 -0.12 3.60 2.61
C SER A 153 -0.25 3.26 4.09
N GLN A 154 -1.40 3.54 4.69
CA GLN A 154 -1.72 3.02 6.01
C GLN A 154 -2.15 1.54 5.92
N TYR A 155 -1.95 0.81 7.01
CA TYR A 155 -2.42 -0.56 7.11
C TYR A 155 -3.91 -0.69 6.74
N SER A 156 -4.22 -1.62 5.83
CA SER A 156 -5.60 -1.95 5.44
C SER A 156 -5.68 -3.39 4.93
N GLU A 157 -6.89 -3.90 4.70
CA GLU A 157 -7.11 -5.20 4.03
C GLU A 157 -6.41 -5.28 2.66
N LEU A 158 -6.17 -4.13 2.04
CA LEU A 158 -5.48 -4.03 0.76
C LEU A 158 -3.96 -3.90 0.90
N TYR A 159 -3.50 -3.28 1.98
CA TYR A 159 -2.11 -2.88 2.18
C TYR A 159 -1.64 -3.34 3.56
N ILE A 160 -1.22 -4.61 3.66
CA ILE A 160 -0.88 -5.26 4.94
C ILE A 160 0.48 -4.79 5.49
N ASN A 161 1.38 -4.30 4.62
CA ASN A 161 2.76 -3.96 4.98
C ASN A 161 3.11 -2.48 4.80
N GLU A 162 2.11 -1.61 4.78
CA GLU A 162 2.29 -0.17 4.58
C GLU A 162 3.28 0.17 3.44
N PRO A 163 3.07 -0.38 2.22
CA PRO A 163 3.93 -0.11 1.08
C PRO A 163 4.00 1.37 0.73
N LEU A 164 5.06 1.73 0.01
CA LEU A 164 5.16 3.03 -0.65
C LEU A 164 4.33 2.99 -1.94
N ILE A 165 3.46 3.97 -2.13
CA ILE A 165 2.56 4.05 -3.29
C ILE A 165 3.02 5.17 -4.21
N LEU A 166 3.33 4.83 -5.45
CA LEU A 166 3.47 5.80 -6.56
C LEU A 166 2.14 5.88 -7.29
N LYS A 167 1.50 7.04 -7.25
CA LYS A 167 0.18 7.27 -7.84
C LYS A 167 0.32 8.16 -9.07
N TYR A 168 -0.22 7.70 -10.19
CA TYR A 168 -0.40 8.48 -11.41
C TYR A 168 -1.88 8.62 -11.72
N LYS A 169 -2.30 9.80 -12.17
CA LYS A 169 -3.67 10.13 -12.54
C LYS A 169 -3.79 10.30 -14.06
N ALA A 170 -4.92 9.83 -14.60
CA ALA A 170 -5.32 10.02 -15.98
C ALA A 170 -6.86 10.17 -16.08
N ASP A 171 -7.31 11.43 -16.19
CA ASP A 171 -8.70 11.91 -16.17
C ASP A 171 -9.47 11.56 -14.88
N LYS A 172 -10.09 10.38 -14.88
CA LYS A 172 -10.91 9.88 -13.77
C LYS A 172 -10.41 8.55 -13.27
N TYR A 173 -9.22 8.14 -13.69
CA TYR A 173 -8.61 6.89 -13.29
C TYR A 173 -7.25 7.15 -12.67
N ILE A 174 -6.87 6.27 -11.76
CA ILE A 174 -5.57 6.28 -11.13
C ILE A 174 -4.91 4.92 -11.32
N VAL A 175 -3.59 4.93 -11.42
CA VAL A 175 -2.76 3.73 -11.26
C VAL A 175 -1.86 3.93 -10.05
N ASN A 176 -1.86 2.92 -9.18
CA ASN A 176 -0.98 2.82 -8.02
C ASN A 176 0.04 1.73 -8.31
N PHE A 177 1.32 2.08 -8.23
CA PHE A 177 2.40 1.10 -8.15
C PHE A 177 2.76 0.93 -6.69
N GLU A 178 2.56 -0.29 -6.18
CA GLU A 178 2.93 -0.64 -4.82
C GLU A 178 4.40 -1.00 -4.78
N ILE A 179 5.19 -0.25 -4.03
CA ILE A 179 6.62 -0.45 -3.85
C ILE A 179 6.87 -1.04 -2.48
N ASN A 180 7.58 -2.16 -2.47
CA ASN A 180 8.09 -2.75 -1.24
C ASN A 180 9.11 -1.79 -0.60
N THR A 181 8.88 -1.41 0.65
CA THR A 181 9.70 -0.43 1.36
C THR A 181 11.09 -0.94 1.74
N GLU A 182 11.28 -2.26 1.84
CA GLU A 182 12.55 -2.89 2.18
C GLU A 182 13.51 -2.94 0.99
N ASN A 183 13.00 -3.33 -0.18
CA ASN A 183 13.83 -3.56 -1.38
C ASN A 183 13.62 -2.53 -2.49
N LYS A 184 12.68 -1.59 -2.33
CA LYS A 184 12.34 -0.50 -3.28
C LYS A 184 11.85 -0.94 -4.65
N LYS A 185 11.35 -2.17 -4.77
CA LYS A 185 10.82 -2.73 -6.01
C LYS A 185 9.31 -2.73 -6.07
N VAL A 186 8.79 -2.64 -7.29
CA VAL A 186 7.36 -2.81 -7.59
C VAL A 186 6.93 -4.23 -7.20
N ASN A 187 5.95 -4.34 -6.31
CA ASN A 187 5.30 -5.57 -5.89
C ASN A 187 4.01 -5.83 -6.66
N SER A 188 3.21 -4.78 -6.88
CA SER A 188 1.90 -4.88 -7.50
C SER A 188 1.57 -3.59 -8.26
N ILE A 189 0.64 -3.71 -9.21
CA ILE A 189 0.09 -2.59 -9.97
C ILE A 189 -1.42 -2.65 -9.82
N ALA A 190 -2.05 -1.53 -9.46
CA ALA A 190 -3.48 -1.45 -9.26
C ALA A 190 -4.07 -0.26 -10.02
N ILE A 191 -5.25 -0.41 -10.64
CA ILE A 191 -6.01 0.72 -11.18
C ILE A 191 -7.38 0.85 -10.52
N PHE A 192 -7.83 2.09 -10.39
CA PHE A 192 -9.12 2.47 -9.82
C PHE A 192 -9.72 3.66 -10.54
N GLN A 193 -11.01 3.92 -10.29
CA GLN A 193 -11.60 5.23 -10.56
C GLN A 193 -11.17 6.22 -9.47
N ASP A 194 -10.77 7.42 -9.86
CA ASP A 194 -10.53 8.54 -8.94
C ASP A 194 -11.87 9.04 -8.39
N LEU A 195 -12.00 9.06 -7.07
CA LEU A 195 -13.20 9.51 -6.37
C LEU A 195 -13.07 10.95 -5.84
N GLU A 196 -11.92 11.60 -6.01
CA GLU A 196 -11.61 12.93 -5.45
C GLU A 196 -12.18 14.12 -6.27
N LYS A 197 -13.32 13.98 -6.97
CA LYS A 197 -13.96 15.07 -7.73
C LYS A 197 -15.10 15.76 -6.98
#